data_AF-A0A842MYZ8-F1
#
_entry.id   AF-A0A842MYZ8-F1
#
_cell.length_a   1.000
_cell.length_b   1.000
_cell.length_c   1.000
_cell.angle_alpha   90.00
_cell.angle_beta   90.00
_cell.angle_gamma   90.00
#
_symmetry.space_group_name_H-M   'P 1'
#
loop_
_entity.id
_entity.type
_entity.pdbx_description
1 polymer ?
#
loop_
_entity_poly.entity_id
_entity_poly.type
_entity_poly.pdbx_seq_one_letter_code
_entity_poly.pdbx_strand_id
1 'polypeptide(L)'
;YVIMLIHMILPMIVREIEAYSRALQAFRDGTPIGDSVGPLVAARLMHGHEWSDVAKEMVAAEVPYNGRTLIVTKAKGPGGSVGKPGDAIENILNSRKGRKKVDAVIMIDAAGKLEGEPAGGIAEGVGAAIGGIGVEKYKIEEAVKEHDIPMYAIAIKQDITHVVAPMVEELYTACDTAVETVKRMIDEKTKEGDTILVAGIGNTVGVGQ
;
A
#
# COMPACT_ATOMS: atom_id res chain seq x y z
N TYR A 1 41.56 -5.97 -14.04
CA TYR A 1 40.53 -4.94 -13.76
C TYR A 1 39.13 -5.52 -13.72
N VAL A 2 38.68 -6.23 -14.78
CA VAL A 2 37.34 -6.87 -14.84
C VAL A 2 37.08 -7.86 -13.68
N ILE A 3 38.07 -8.67 -13.28
CA ILE A 3 37.92 -9.63 -12.17
C ILE A 3 37.60 -8.95 -10.83
N MET A 4 38.17 -7.76 -10.56
CA MET A 4 37.88 -7.03 -9.33
C MET A 4 36.48 -6.42 -9.34
N LEU A 5 36.05 -5.88 -10.49
CA LEU A 5 34.70 -5.36 -10.67
C LEU A 5 33.65 -6.46 -10.47
N ILE A 6 33.89 -7.66 -11.01
CA ILE A 6 33.01 -8.81 -10.79
C ILE A 6 32.98 -9.18 -9.30
N HIS A 7 34.14 -9.29 -8.62
CA HIS A 7 34.18 -9.63 -7.20
C HIS A 7 33.42 -8.64 -6.30
N MET A 8 33.42 -7.35 -6.64
CA MET A 8 32.71 -6.33 -5.87
C MET A 8 31.18 -6.40 -6.06
N ILE A 9 30.70 -6.74 -7.26
CA ILE A 9 29.27 -6.77 -7.57
C ILE A 9 28.64 -8.14 -7.24
N LEU A 10 29.44 -9.21 -7.24
CA LEU A 10 28.95 -10.57 -7.02
C LEU A 10 28.09 -10.74 -5.75
N PRO A 11 28.44 -10.17 -4.57
CA PRO A 11 27.60 -10.28 -3.38
C PRO A 11 26.22 -9.60 -3.52
N MET A 12 26.10 -8.57 -4.37
CA MET A 12 24.80 -7.95 -4.66
C MET A 12 23.96 -8.87 -5.57
N ILE A 13 24.57 -9.43 -6.62
CA ILE A 13 23.89 -10.36 -7.53
C ILE A 13 23.40 -11.61 -6.78
N VAL A 14 24.22 -12.21 -5.92
CA VAL A 14 23.84 -13.40 -5.15
C VAL A 14 22.63 -13.10 -4.25
N ARG A 15 22.62 -11.97 -3.55
CA ARG A 15 21.48 -11.53 -2.73
C ARG A 15 20.20 -11.39 -3.55
N GLU A 16 20.30 -10.84 -4.76
CA GLU A 16 19.16 -10.68 -5.65
C GLU A 16 18.63 -12.04 -6.13
N ILE A 17 19.51 -12.97 -6.54
CA ILE A 17 19.11 -14.33 -6.95
C ILE A 17 18.40 -15.07 -5.81
N GLU A 18 18.93 -14.99 -4.58
CA GLU A 18 18.31 -15.61 -3.42
C GLU A 18 16.92 -15.02 -3.12
N ALA A 19 16.76 -13.70 -3.24
CA ALA A 19 15.47 -13.03 -3.09
C ALA A 19 14.44 -13.51 -4.13
N TYR A 20 14.83 -13.59 -5.41
CA TYR A 20 13.94 -14.10 -6.47
C TYR A 20 13.60 -15.58 -6.32
N SER A 21 14.53 -16.42 -5.85
CA SER A 21 14.26 -17.83 -5.59
C SER A 21 13.21 -18.01 -4.48
N ARG A 22 13.33 -17.23 -3.41
CA ARG A 22 12.33 -17.20 -2.32
C ARG A 22 11.00 -16.62 -2.78
N ALA A 23 11.02 -15.64 -3.69
CA ALA A 23 9.81 -15.08 -4.27
C ALA A 23 8.96 -16.14 -4.98
N LEU A 24 9.60 -16.96 -5.83
CA LEU A 24 8.89 -18.04 -6.53
C LEU A 24 8.20 -19.00 -5.57
N GLN A 25 8.80 -19.26 -4.41
CA GLN A 25 8.17 -20.07 -3.36
C GLN A 25 6.99 -19.33 -2.71
N ALA A 26 7.14 -18.04 -2.37
CA ALA A 26 6.07 -17.24 -1.80
C ALA A 26 4.82 -17.18 -2.69
N PHE A 27 5.02 -16.95 -4.00
CA PHE A 27 3.92 -16.93 -4.97
C PHE A 27 3.27 -18.31 -5.15
N ARG A 28 4.05 -19.39 -5.12
CA ARG A 28 3.52 -20.76 -5.21
C ARG A 28 2.70 -21.13 -3.96
N ASP A 29 3.21 -20.77 -2.79
CA ASP A 29 2.63 -21.18 -1.50
C ASP A 29 1.55 -20.18 -1.03
N GLY A 30 1.39 -19.05 -1.74
CA GLY A 30 0.40 -18.02 -1.42
C GLY A 30 0.74 -17.22 -0.17
N THR A 31 2.03 -17.11 0.17
CA THR A 31 2.50 -16.38 1.34
C THR A 31 2.65 -14.89 1.01
N PRO A 32 2.23 -13.96 1.90
CA PRO A 32 2.50 -12.53 1.72
C PRO A 32 3.99 -12.23 1.53
N ILE A 33 4.29 -11.23 0.72
CA ILE A 33 5.65 -10.73 0.45
C ILE A 33 5.86 -9.35 1.04
N GLY A 34 7.08 -8.81 1.01
CA GLY A 34 7.36 -7.46 1.54
C GLY A 34 6.49 -6.37 0.91
N ASP A 35 6.21 -6.46 -0.40
CA ASP A 35 5.31 -5.53 -1.09
C ASP A 35 3.82 -5.64 -0.67
N SER A 36 3.45 -6.67 0.09
CA SER A 36 2.08 -6.88 0.57
C SER A 36 1.72 -6.08 1.82
N VAL A 37 2.64 -5.28 2.39
CA VAL A 37 2.37 -4.50 3.60
C VAL A 37 1.24 -3.47 3.41
N GLY A 38 1.20 -2.75 2.30
CA GLY A 38 0.14 -1.77 2.01
C GLY A 38 -1.25 -2.44 1.93
N PRO A 39 -1.43 -3.48 1.09
CA PRO A 39 -2.67 -4.22 1.02
C PRO A 39 -3.02 -4.93 2.33
N LEU A 40 -2.05 -5.36 3.13
CA LEU A 40 -2.30 -6.01 4.43
C LEU A 40 -2.87 -5.03 5.45
N VAL A 41 -2.35 -3.79 5.51
CA VAL A 41 -2.91 -2.74 6.37
C VAL A 41 -4.34 -2.41 5.94
N ALA A 42 -4.58 -2.27 4.63
CA ALA A 42 -5.94 -2.05 4.11
C ALA A 42 -6.87 -3.23 4.43
N ALA A 43 -6.41 -4.48 4.25
CA ALA A 43 -7.17 -5.68 4.59
C ALA A 43 -7.58 -5.70 6.07
N ARG A 44 -6.67 -5.35 6.99
CA ARG A 44 -6.97 -5.26 8.43
C ARG A 44 -8.03 -4.22 8.75
N LEU A 45 -8.04 -3.09 8.03
CA LEU A 45 -9.03 -2.03 8.22
C LEU A 45 -10.41 -2.41 7.66
N MET A 46 -10.47 -3.17 6.56
CA MET A 46 -11.74 -3.58 5.92
C MET A 46 -12.29 -4.92 6.42
N HIS A 47 -11.53 -5.67 7.21
CA HIS A 47 -11.90 -7.00 7.66
C HIS A 47 -13.27 -7.01 8.36
N GLY A 48 -14.17 -7.89 7.90
CA GLY A 48 -15.53 -8.03 8.43
C GLY A 48 -16.57 -7.08 7.82
N HIS A 49 -16.18 -6.26 6.85
CA HIS A 49 -17.09 -5.38 6.10
C HIS A 49 -17.34 -5.89 4.67
N GLU A 50 -18.52 -5.59 4.13
CA GLU A 50 -18.85 -5.90 2.74
C GLU A 50 -18.00 -5.04 1.79
N TRP A 51 -17.51 -5.68 0.73
CA TRP A 51 -16.69 -5.04 -0.30
C TRP A 51 -17.31 -5.20 -1.69
N SER A 52 -16.91 -4.30 -2.59
CA SER A 52 -17.34 -4.31 -3.99
C SER A 52 -16.16 -4.00 -4.92
N ASP A 53 -16.25 -4.47 -6.17
CA ASP A 53 -15.28 -4.13 -7.21
C ASP A 53 -15.43 -2.65 -7.62
N VAL A 54 -14.33 -1.90 -7.61
CA VAL A 54 -14.30 -0.46 -7.94
C VAL A 54 -13.52 -0.15 -9.22
N ALA A 55 -12.60 -1.03 -9.61
CA ALA A 55 -11.90 -0.99 -10.89
C ALA A 55 -11.35 -2.39 -11.23
N LYS A 56 -10.60 -2.50 -12.33
CA LYS A 56 -9.97 -3.75 -12.72
C LYS A 56 -9.03 -4.24 -11.60
N GLU A 57 -9.37 -5.39 -11.02
CA GLU A 57 -8.61 -6.02 -9.92
C GLU A 57 -8.45 -5.12 -8.69
N MET A 58 -9.42 -4.24 -8.44
CA MET A 58 -9.45 -3.36 -7.26
C MET A 58 -10.80 -3.47 -6.57
N VAL A 59 -10.76 -3.51 -5.24
CA VAL A 59 -11.95 -3.64 -4.37
C VAL A 59 -11.94 -2.55 -3.31
N ALA A 60 -13.13 -2.15 -2.88
CA ALA A 60 -13.28 -1.23 -1.76
C ALA A 60 -14.41 -1.65 -0.81
N ALA A 61 -14.24 -1.32 0.47
CA ALA A 61 -15.26 -1.46 1.51
C ALA A 61 -15.49 -0.13 2.21
N GLU A 62 -16.72 0.09 2.69
CA GLU A 62 -17.05 1.20 3.57
C GLU A 62 -17.06 0.74 5.03
N VAL A 63 -16.24 1.40 5.85
CA VAL A 63 -15.99 1.04 7.25
C VAL A 63 -16.32 2.24 8.14
N PRO A 64 -17.28 2.15 9.07
CA PRO A 64 -17.53 3.21 10.03
C PRO A 64 -16.42 3.26 11.08
N TYR A 65 -15.87 4.45 11.35
CA TYR A 65 -14.81 4.64 12.36
C TYR A 65 -14.98 5.99 13.06
N ASN A 66 -15.13 6.02 14.39
CA ASN A 66 -15.22 7.24 15.20
C ASN A 66 -16.13 8.34 14.59
N GLY A 67 -17.34 7.99 14.18
CA GLY A 67 -18.30 8.94 13.57
C GLY A 67 -17.93 9.41 12.14
N ARG A 68 -16.90 8.81 11.53
CA ARG A 68 -16.44 9.03 10.16
C ARG A 68 -16.72 7.80 9.30
N THR A 69 -16.65 7.97 7.98
CA THR A 69 -16.72 6.86 7.03
C THR A 69 -15.35 6.67 6.38
N LEU A 70 -14.77 5.48 6.49
CA LEU A 70 -13.56 5.12 5.78
C LEU A 70 -13.95 4.33 4.52
N ILE A 71 -13.50 4.76 3.36
CA ILE A 71 -13.50 3.94 2.16
C ILE A 71 -12.12 3.30 2.10
N VAL A 72 -12.04 2.01 2.34
CA VAL A 72 -10.76 1.29 2.31
C VAL A 72 -10.67 0.58 0.97
N THR A 73 -9.64 0.88 0.18
CA THR A 73 -9.40 0.28 -1.14
C THR A 73 -8.06 -0.45 -1.18
N LYS A 74 -8.02 -1.58 -1.87
CA LYS A 74 -6.80 -2.33 -2.20
C LYS A 74 -6.99 -3.14 -3.46
N ALA A 75 -5.90 -3.68 -4.00
CA ALA A 75 -6.00 -4.67 -5.07
C ALA A 75 -6.73 -5.95 -4.58
N LYS A 76 -7.45 -6.58 -5.51
CA LYS A 76 -8.22 -7.80 -5.27
C LYS A 76 -7.28 -8.98 -5.06
N GLY A 77 -7.57 -9.79 -4.06
CA GLY A 77 -6.70 -10.87 -3.58
C GLY A 77 -7.48 -11.95 -2.84
N PRO A 78 -6.82 -12.98 -2.29
CA PRO A 78 -5.37 -13.18 -2.33
C PRO A 78 -4.88 -13.52 -3.74
N GLY A 79 -3.86 -12.82 -4.24
CA GLY A 79 -3.33 -13.05 -5.59
C GLY A 79 -2.20 -12.10 -5.96
N GLY A 80 -1.35 -12.51 -6.92
CA GLY A 80 -0.17 -11.75 -7.34
C GLY A 80 -0.44 -10.46 -8.13
N SER A 81 -1.60 -9.83 -7.96
CA SER A 81 -1.97 -8.59 -8.64
C SER A 81 -1.63 -7.36 -7.80
N VAL A 82 -1.31 -6.25 -8.49
CA VAL A 82 -1.15 -4.90 -7.95
C VAL A 82 -2.35 -4.01 -8.36
N GLY A 83 -3.24 -4.54 -9.21
CA GLY A 83 -4.45 -3.87 -9.68
C GLY A 83 -4.20 -2.59 -10.47
N LYS A 84 -5.20 -1.72 -10.49
CA LYS A 84 -5.17 -0.39 -11.09
C LYS A 84 -5.63 0.68 -10.09
N PRO A 85 -4.75 1.09 -9.15
CA PRO A 85 -5.13 1.98 -8.06
C PRO A 85 -5.55 3.38 -8.53
N GLY A 86 -4.94 3.92 -9.58
CA GLY A 86 -5.34 5.21 -10.16
C GLY A 86 -6.78 5.20 -10.66
N ASP A 87 -7.14 4.21 -11.48
CA ASP A 87 -8.50 4.04 -11.99
C ASP A 87 -9.51 3.81 -10.83
N ALA A 88 -9.11 3.08 -9.77
CA ALA A 88 -9.97 2.87 -8.60
C ALA A 88 -10.22 4.15 -7.80
N ILE A 89 -9.18 4.93 -7.53
CA ILE A 89 -9.30 6.20 -6.81
C ILE A 89 -10.15 7.18 -7.62
N GLU A 90 -9.88 7.32 -8.91
CA GLU A 90 -10.67 8.15 -9.82
C GLU A 90 -12.16 7.75 -9.81
N ASN A 91 -12.45 6.45 -9.94
CA ASN A 91 -13.82 5.95 -9.89
C ASN A 91 -14.49 6.23 -8.53
N ILE A 92 -13.80 6.03 -7.41
CA ILE A 92 -14.34 6.31 -6.07
C ILE A 92 -14.66 7.80 -5.90
N LEU A 93 -13.79 8.69 -6.38
CA LEU A 93 -13.99 10.14 -6.29
C LEU A 93 -15.15 10.59 -7.21
N ASN A 94 -15.20 10.10 -8.46
CA ASN A 94 -16.18 10.51 -9.46
C ASN A 94 -17.56 9.86 -9.30
N SER A 95 -17.65 8.62 -8.79
CA SER A 95 -18.91 7.86 -8.68
C SER A 95 -19.80 8.33 -7.51
N ARG A 96 -19.35 9.31 -6.72
CA ARG A 96 -20.05 9.80 -5.52
C ARG A 96 -21.14 10.84 -5.78
N LYS A 97 -21.79 10.83 -6.95
CA LYS A 97 -22.94 11.71 -7.22
C LYS A 97 -24.07 11.47 -6.19
N GLY A 98 -24.27 12.43 -5.28
CA GLY A 98 -25.29 12.39 -4.23
C GLY A 98 -24.83 11.80 -2.88
N ARG A 99 -23.57 11.40 -2.73
CA ARG A 99 -22.96 10.98 -1.46
C ARG A 99 -22.05 12.07 -0.91
N LYS A 100 -21.60 11.93 0.35
CA LYS A 100 -20.58 12.82 0.91
C LYS A 100 -19.31 12.77 0.06
N LYS A 101 -18.69 13.92 -0.18
CA LYS A 101 -17.38 14.00 -0.83
C LYS A 101 -16.32 13.31 0.03
N VAL A 102 -15.20 12.94 -0.58
CA VAL A 102 -14.02 12.51 0.18
C VAL A 102 -13.31 13.77 0.67
N ASP A 103 -12.98 13.80 1.96
CA ASP A 103 -12.38 14.95 2.64
C ASP A 103 -10.87 14.80 2.82
N ALA A 104 -10.35 13.56 2.79
CA ALA A 104 -8.92 13.27 2.81
C ALA A 104 -8.61 11.92 2.14
N VAL A 105 -7.41 11.80 1.56
CA VAL A 105 -6.86 10.53 1.06
C VAL A 105 -5.63 10.16 1.89
N ILE A 106 -5.53 8.91 2.31
CA ILE A 106 -4.37 8.34 2.98
C ILE A 106 -3.88 7.15 2.15
N MET A 107 -2.70 7.26 1.56
CA MET A 107 -2.06 6.18 0.82
C MET A 107 -1.07 5.43 1.71
N ILE A 108 -1.08 4.10 1.63
CA ILE A 108 -0.18 3.23 2.38
C ILE A 108 0.56 2.36 1.37
N ASP A 109 1.89 2.48 1.33
CA ASP A 109 2.73 1.74 0.39
C ASP A 109 4.02 1.26 1.07
N ALA A 110 4.65 0.27 0.47
CA ALA A 110 5.96 -0.20 0.85
C ALA A 110 7.04 0.68 0.19
N ALA A 111 7.98 1.21 0.98
CA ALA A 111 9.07 2.04 0.47
C ALA A 111 10.43 1.42 0.79
N GLY A 112 11.38 1.57 -0.13
CA GLY A 112 12.77 1.18 0.14
C GLY A 112 13.32 1.92 1.37
N LYS A 113 13.92 1.17 2.29
CA LYS A 113 14.65 1.71 3.42
C LYS A 113 16.02 2.25 2.99
N LEU A 114 16.50 3.28 3.65
CA LEU A 114 17.88 3.76 3.49
C LEU A 114 18.87 2.91 4.29
N GLU A 115 20.15 3.07 3.99
CA GLU A 115 21.21 2.41 4.74
C GLU A 115 21.20 2.90 6.21
N GLY A 116 21.14 1.96 7.15
CA GLY A 116 20.99 2.25 8.58
C GLY A 116 19.54 2.37 9.09
N GLU A 117 18.53 2.44 8.21
CA GLU A 117 17.13 2.37 8.63
C GLU A 117 16.72 0.92 8.93
N PRO A 118 15.95 0.68 10.01
CA PRO A 118 15.38 -0.64 10.30
C PRO A 118 14.25 -0.96 9.30
N ALA A 119 14.09 -2.25 8.99
CA ALA A 119 12.89 -2.72 8.30
C ALA A 119 11.67 -2.54 9.22
N GLY A 120 10.52 -2.24 8.64
CA GLY A 120 9.29 -1.95 9.37
C GLY A 120 9.20 -0.54 9.96
N GLY A 121 10.20 0.32 9.72
CA GLY A 121 10.09 1.75 10.03
C GLY A 121 8.91 2.39 9.30
N ILE A 122 8.21 3.32 9.95
CA ILE A 122 7.08 4.04 9.35
C ILE A 122 7.49 5.48 9.12
N ALA A 123 7.29 5.97 7.90
CA ALA A 123 7.46 7.38 7.55
C ALA A 123 6.13 7.96 7.07
N GLU A 124 5.79 9.15 7.59
CA GLU A 124 4.60 9.91 7.19
C GLU A 124 4.98 11.04 6.24
N GLY A 125 4.11 11.32 5.27
CA GLY A 125 4.33 12.36 4.27
C GLY A 125 3.04 12.90 3.67
N VAL A 126 3.21 13.78 2.68
CA VAL A 126 2.13 14.39 1.89
C VAL A 126 2.39 14.05 0.42
N GLY A 127 1.34 13.73 -0.33
CA GLY A 127 1.43 13.31 -1.73
C GLY A 127 1.20 11.82 -1.93
N ALA A 128 1.26 11.37 -3.20
CA ALA A 128 1.05 9.97 -3.52
C ALA A 128 2.30 9.14 -3.20
N ALA A 129 2.13 8.09 -2.38
CA ALA A 129 3.13 7.04 -2.17
C ALA A 129 2.79 5.86 -3.08
N ILE A 130 3.49 5.76 -4.22
CA ILE A 130 3.43 4.60 -5.12
C ILE A 130 4.79 4.36 -5.77
N GLY A 131 5.25 3.11 -5.70
CA GLY A 131 6.41 2.63 -6.46
C GLY A 131 6.11 2.45 -7.96
N GLY A 132 7.12 2.68 -8.81
CA GLY A 132 7.06 2.35 -10.25
C GLY A 132 7.05 3.56 -11.20
N ILE A 133 6.80 3.29 -12.48
CA ILE A 133 6.72 4.31 -13.53
C ILE A 133 5.58 5.28 -13.22
N GLY A 134 5.86 6.59 -13.18
CA GLY A 134 5.01 7.63 -12.59
C GLY A 134 3.63 7.87 -13.20
N VAL A 135 3.12 6.98 -14.06
CA VAL A 135 1.79 7.07 -14.67
C VAL A 135 0.69 6.91 -13.63
N GLU A 136 0.76 5.88 -12.77
CA GLU A 136 -0.23 5.69 -11.70
C GLU A 136 -0.14 6.83 -10.67
N LYS A 137 1.09 7.25 -10.31
CA LYS A 137 1.30 8.40 -9.43
C LYS A 137 0.63 9.66 -9.96
N TYR A 138 0.87 9.98 -11.23
CA TYR A 138 0.32 11.17 -11.88
C TYR A 138 -1.21 11.12 -11.90
N LYS A 139 -1.80 9.98 -12.31
CA LYS A 139 -3.26 9.81 -12.31
C LYS A 139 -3.90 10.03 -10.94
N ILE A 140 -3.29 9.47 -9.89
CA ILE A 140 -3.79 9.61 -8.53
C ILE A 140 -3.69 11.08 -8.09
N GLU A 141 -2.53 11.70 -8.27
CA GLU A 141 -2.32 13.11 -7.92
C GLU A 141 -3.26 14.05 -8.68
N GLU A 142 -3.49 13.81 -9.97
CA GLU A 142 -4.40 14.57 -10.81
C GLU A 142 -5.85 14.44 -10.32
N ALA A 143 -6.35 13.21 -10.16
CA ALA A 143 -7.72 12.96 -9.72
C ALA A 143 -8.02 13.56 -8.34
N VAL A 144 -7.06 13.47 -7.41
CA VAL A 144 -7.17 14.04 -6.06
C VAL A 144 -7.13 15.57 -6.10
N LYS A 145 -6.24 16.14 -6.93
CA LYS A 145 -6.09 17.60 -7.09
C LYS A 145 -7.32 18.24 -7.73
N GLU A 146 -7.94 17.59 -8.70
CA GLU A 146 -9.18 18.06 -9.33
C GLU A 146 -10.33 18.23 -8.33
N HIS A 147 -10.31 17.47 -7.23
CA HIS A 147 -11.31 17.52 -6.17
C HIS A 147 -10.87 18.37 -4.96
N ASP A 148 -9.68 18.98 -5.00
CA ASP A 148 -9.08 19.78 -3.91
C ASP A 148 -9.02 19.02 -2.57
N ILE A 149 -8.62 17.74 -2.63
CA ILE A 149 -8.56 16.86 -1.45
C ILE A 149 -7.12 16.77 -0.94
N PRO A 150 -6.87 16.96 0.37
CA PRO A 150 -5.55 16.72 0.95
C PRO A 150 -5.18 15.23 0.87
N MET A 151 -3.93 14.95 0.47
CA MET A 151 -3.40 13.59 0.35
C MET A 151 -2.20 13.38 1.26
N TYR A 152 -2.30 12.35 2.09
CA TYR A 152 -1.28 11.90 3.02
C TYR A 152 -0.73 10.55 2.58
N ALA A 153 0.51 10.27 2.99
CA ALA A 153 1.20 9.05 2.66
C ALA A 153 1.81 8.43 3.92
N ILE A 154 1.69 7.12 4.04
CA ILE A 154 2.35 6.28 5.04
C ILE A 154 3.22 5.28 4.27
N ALA A 155 4.53 5.41 4.45
CA ALA A 155 5.52 4.57 3.80
C ALA A 155 6.12 3.60 4.82
N ILE A 156 5.92 2.30 4.59
CA ILE A 156 6.48 1.24 5.43
C ILE A 156 7.82 0.82 4.83
N LYS A 157 8.90 1.00 5.59
CA LYS A 157 10.28 0.80 5.15
C LYS A 157 10.60 -0.69 5.00
N GLN A 158 10.98 -1.11 3.80
CA GLN A 158 11.41 -2.48 3.49
C GLN A 158 12.80 -2.50 2.85
N ASP A 159 13.51 -3.61 3.02
CA ASP A 159 14.75 -3.86 2.28
C ASP A 159 14.43 -4.30 0.84
N ILE A 160 15.32 -4.01 -0.10
CA ILE A 160 15.17 -4.44 -1.50
C ILE A 160 15.04 -5.96 -1.62
N THR A 161 15.71 -6.70 -0.72
CA THR A 161 15.64 -8.17 -0.67
C THR A 161 14.29 -8.69 -0.19
N HIS A 162 13.46 -7.85 0.45
CA HIS A 162 12.16 -8.23 0.98
C HIS A 162 11.01 -8.03 -0.02
N VAL A 163 11.18 -7.16 -1.02
CA VAL A 163 10.12 -6.74 -1.95
C VAL A 163 9.35 -7.94 -2.52
N VAL A 164 10.10 -8.95 -2.95
CA VAL A 164 9.55 -10.17 -3.56
C VAL A 164 9.65 -11.40 -2.66
N ALA A 165 10.42 -11.33 -1.57
CA ALA A 165 10.59 -12.46 -0.65
C ALA A 165 9.41 -12.56 0.34
N PRO A 166 9.21 -13.72 0.99
CA PRO A 166 8.23 -13.87 2.06
C PRO A 166 8.37 -12.76 3.10
N MET A 167 7.23 -12.23 3.56
CA MET A 167 7.17 -11.16 4.55
C MET A 167 7.86 -11.59 5.85
N VAL A 168 8.79 -10.76 6.32
CA VAL A 168 9.48 -10.95 7.60
C VAL A 168 8.65 -10.41 8.77
N GLU A 169 8.94 -10.88 9.98
CA GLU A 169 8.19 -10.54 11.19
C GLU A 169 8.16 -9.03 11.48
N GLU A 170 9.25 -8.33 11.19
CA GLU A 170 9.36 -6.89 11.38
C GLU A 170 8.36 -6.13 10.50
N LEU A 171 8.17 -6.56 9.24
CA LEU A 171 7.20 -5.95 8.32
C LEU A 171 5.76 -6.30 8.73
N TYR A 172 5.52 -7.54 9.17
CA TYR A 172 4.22 -7.96 9.66
C TYR A 172 3.78 -7.16 10.89
N THR A 173 4.68 -6.99 11.85
CA THR A 173 4.45 -6.20 13.08
C THR A 173 4.29 -4.71 12.76
N ALA A 174 5.06 -4.20 11.79
CA ALA A 174 4.91 -2.83 11.32
C ALA A 174 3.53 -2.54 10.74
N CYS A 175 2.85 -3.54 10.17
CA CYS A 175 1.47 -3.36 9.70
C CYS A 175 0.50 -3.02 10.84
N ASP A 176 0.70 -3.55 12.06
CA ASP A 176 -0.15 -3.20 13.21
C ASP A 176 0.09 -1.75 13.64
N THR A 177 1.36 -1.36 13.73
CA THR A 177 1.74 0.03 14.00
C THR A 177 1.23 0.97 12.91
N ALA A 178 1.21 0.54 11.64
CA ALA A 178 0.69 1.32 10.53
C ALA A 178 -0.83 1.51 10.61
N VAL A 179 -1.60 0.48 11.00
CA VAL A 179 -3.04 0.61 11.28
C VAL A 179 -3.30 1.68 12.34
N GLU A 180 -2.54 1.66 13.45
CA GLU A 180 -2.68 2.65 14.51
C GLU A 180 -2.23 4.05 14.05
N THR A 181 -1.23 4.14 13.18
CA THR A 181 -0.80 5.40 12.56
C THR A 181 -1.88 5.97 11.64
N VAL A 182 -2.54 5.14 10.83
CA VAL A 182 -3.67 5.54 9.98
C VAL A 182 -4.80 6.11 10.85
N LYS A 183 -5.18 5.39 11.91
CA LYS A 183 -6.21 5.84 12.86
C LYS A 183 -5.86 7.18 13.49
N ARG A 184 -4.62 7.33 13.98
CA ARG A 184 -4.11 8.59 14.54
C ARG A 184 -4.16 9.73 13.53
N MET A 185 -3.72 9.51 12.28
CA MET A 185 -3.80 10.51 11.22
C MET A 185 -5.25 10.91 10.92
N ILE A 186 -6.18 9.96 10.88
CA ILE A 186 -7.60 10.26 10.70
C ILE A 186 -8.11 11.16 11.83
N ASP A 187 -7.83 10.80 13.07
CA ASP A 187 -8.29 11.55 14.24
C ASP A 187 -7.68 12.97 14.31
N GLU A 188 -6.42 13.14 13.90
CA GLU A 188 -5.73 14.44 13.91
C GLU A 188 -6.08 15.35 12.72
N LYS A 189 -6.34 14.77 11.54
CA LYS A 189 -6.47 15.53 10.27
C LYS A 189 -7.92 15.71 9.81
N THR A 190 -8.88 15.01 10.42
CA THR A 190 -10.28 15.01 9.97
C THR A 190 -11.25 15.18 11.13
N LYS A 191 -12.51 15.50 10.83
CA LYS A 191 -13.58 15.75 11.79
C LYS A 191 -14.66 14.67 11.70
N GLU A 192 -15.47 14.58 12.74
CA GLU A 192 -16.65 13.71 12.71
C GLU A 192 -17.55 14.06 11.53
N GLY A 193 -18.08 13.04 10.87
CA GLY A 193 -18.88 13.17 9.66
C GLY A 193 -18.08 13.24 8.35
N ASP A 194 -16.75 13.36 8.40
CA ASP A 194 -15.89 13.33 7.21
C ASP A 194 -15.84 11.92 6.60
N THR A 195 -15.57 11.87 5.29
CA THR A 195 -15.26 10.63 4.59
C THR A 195 -13.81 10.59 4.15
N ILE A 196 -13.10 9.52 4.52
CA ILE A 196 -11.67 9.36 4.25
C ILE A 196 -11.47 8.18 3.32
N LEU A 197 -10.68 8.35 2.27
CA LEU A 197 -10.24 7.26 1.40
C LEU A 197 -8.88 6.75 1.87
N VAL A 198 -8.82 5.49 2.29
CA VAL A 198 -7.58 4.81 2.67
C VAL A 198 -7.21 3.80 1.59
N ALA A 199 -6.08 3.98 0.93
CA ALA A 199 -5.64 3.15 -0.18
C ALA A 199 -4.37 2.36 0.18
N GLY A 200 -4.49 1.03 0.27
CA GLY A 200 -3.36 0.12 0.41
C GLY A 200 -2.81 -0.29 -0.96
N ILE A 201 -1.61 0.16 -1.27
CA ILE A 201 -0.93 -0.06 -2.55
C ILE A 201 0.13 -1.16 -2.39
N GLY A 202 0.21 -2.05 -3.36
CA GLY A 202 1.18 -3.14 -3.41
C GLY A 202 0.57 -4.47 -3.87
N ASN A 203 1.36 -5.53 -3.83
CA ASN A 203 0.97 -6.87 -4.23
C ASN A 203 0.09 -7.59 -3.19
N THR A 204 -0.95 -8.29 -3.64
CA THR A 204 -1.92 -8.92 -2.73
C THR A 204 -1.73 -10.43 -2.52
N VAL A 205 -0.58 -10.98 -2.93
CA VAL A 205 -0.28 -12.40 -2.72
C VAL A 205 -0.44 -12.73 -1.23
N GLY A 206 -1.20 -13.78 -0.91
CA GLY A 206 -1.51 -14.16 0.47
C GLY A 206 -2.36 -13.17 1.28
N VAL A 207 -2.85 -12.08 0.68
CA VAL A 207 -3.66 -11.05 1.36
C VAL A 207 -5.04 -10.91 0.73
N GLY A 208 -6.02 -11.57 1.36
CA GLY A 208 -7.45 -11.42 1.05
C GLY A 208 -8.06 -10.10 1.55
N GLN A 209 -9.34 -9.90 1.24
CA GLN A 209 -10.17 -8.83 1.80
C GLN A 209 -10.74 -9.28 3.15
#